data_AF-A0A7K1BMI3-F1
#
_entry.id   AF-A0A7K1BMI3-F1
#
_cell.length_a   1.000
_cell.length_b   1.000
_cell.length_c   1.000
_cell.angle_alpha   90.00
_cell.angle_beta   90.00
_cell.angle_gamma   90.00
#
_symmetry.space_group_name_H-M   'P 1'
#
loop_
_entity.id
_entity.type
_entity.pdbx_description
1 polymer ?
#
loop_
_entity_poly.entity_id
_entity_poly.type
_entity_poly.pdbx_seq_one_letter_code
_entity_poly.pdbx_strand_id
1 'polypeptide(L)'
;MLQARLVANVWPRPFAISSSSEPTMTGGGPDAVTLRLATRGSALALWQADHVTTLLHEAAAAAGRSVLVEKVIVETMADQRLDIPIDAMGGKGVFVKEIQAAVLDGRADLAVHSGKDLPALTPQELVIAAVPERGDVRDVLVGSTVDGLPQGGHVATGSIRRKAQLASLRPDLVFSGLRGNIATRLEKADGFDAIVMAAAAIERLGISLNDRVVEVLEPSVMLPQVAQGALVIECRVDDTATRELLLALNHTPSRHCVDAERAFLAELGGDCDLPVGAYAVIDGDGLRIDALVAAPDGTTVLRDSRRCAVAEGEATGRAMARYLLDDAGGSALLGR
;
A
#
# COMPACT_ATOMS: atom_id res chain seq x y z
N MET A 1 9.21 0.86 38.15
CA MET A 1 7.91 0.23 38.47
C MET A 1 6.83 1.01 37.74
N LEU A 2 6.52 0.61 36.51
CA LEU A 2 5.30 1.01 35.81
C LEU A 2 4.66 -0.32 35.39
N GLN A 3 3.54 -0.69 36.02
CA GLN A 3 2.77 -1.86 35.60
C GLN A 3 2.07 -1.52 34.28
N ALA A 4 2.62 -2.00 33.17
CA ALA A 4 1.94 -2.00 31.89
C ALA A 4 0.85 -3.08 31.92
N ARG A 5 -0.41 -2.65 31.85
CA ARG A 5 -1.56 -3.55 31.64
C ARG A 5 -1.42 -4.14 30.23
N LEU A 6 -1.17 -5.45 30.15
CA LEU A 6 -1.40 -6.22 28.92
C LEU A 6 -2.89 -6.15 28.58
N VAL A 7 -3.23 -5.30 27.62
CA VAL A 7 -4.44 -5.48 26.82
C VAL A 7 -3.95 -5.96 25.48
N ALA A 8 -4.02 -7.28 25.26
CA ALA A 8 -3.92 -7.83 23.91
C ALA A 8 -5.06 -7.19 23.11
N ASN A 9 -4.71 -6.26 22.22
CA ASN A 9 -5.70 -5.63 21.34
C ASN A 9 -6.28 -6.73 20.45
N VAL A 10 -7.50 -7.15 20.79
CA VAL A 10 -8.28 -8.13 20.03
C VAL A 10 -8.37 -7.62 18.60
N TRP A 11 -7.94 -8.44 17.63
CA TRP A 11 -8.17 -8.16 16.22
C TRP A 11 -9.66 -7.83 16.04
N PRO A 12 -10.02 -6.64 15.52
CA PRO A 12 -11.42 -6.29 15.37
C PRO A 12 -12.11 -7.37 14.54
N ARG A 13 -13.28 -7.82 14.99
CA ARG A 13 -14.11 -8.74 14.20
C ARG A 13 -14.25 -8.14 12.80
N PRO A 14 -14.11 -8.94 11.72
CA PRO A 14 -14.27 -8.41 10.38
C PRO A 14 -15.60 -7.64 10.32
N PHE A 15 -15.57 -6.44 9.71
CA PHE A 15 -16.80 -5.80 9.28
C PHE A 15 -17.59 -6.87 8.51
N ALA A 16 -18.86 -7.04 8.88
CA ALA A 16 -19.72 -8.00 8.20
C ALA A 16 -19.67 -7.66 6.71
N ILE A 17 -19.05 -8.55 5.93
CA ILE A 17 -19.21 -8.56 4.48
C ILE A 17 -20.70 -8.83 4.31
N SER A 18 -21.46 -7.80 3.95
CA SER A 18 -22.79 -8.00 3.42
C SER A 18 -22.60 -9.00 2.28
N SER A 19 -23.23 -10.16 2.41
CA SER A 19 -23.30 -11.13 1.33
C SER A 19 -24.05 -10.45 0.20
N SER A 20 -23.31 -9.80 -0.70
CA SER A 20 -23.85 -9.32 -1.95
C SER A 20 -24.25 -10.56 -2.73
N SER A 21 -25.56 -10.75 -2.87
CA SER A 21 -26.15 -11.65 -3.86
C SER A 21 -25.43 -11.46 -5.20
N GLU A 22 -25.07 -12.56 -5.86
CA GLU A 22 -24.56 -12.54 -7.23
C GLU A 22 -25.44 -11.60 -8.07
N PRO A 23 -24.89 -10.51 -8.65
CA PRO A 23 -25.66 -9.68 -9.54
C PRO A 23 -25.99 -10.56 -10.75
N THR A 24 -27.28 -10.80 -10.93
CA THR A 24 -27.80 -11.46 -12.13
C THR A 24 -27.30 -10.64 -13.32
N MET A 25 -26.48 -11.24 -14.18
CA MET A 25 -25.99 -10.63 -15.42
C MET A 25 -27.17 -10.35 -16.33
N THR A 26 -27.83 -9.20 -16.15
CA THR A 26 -28.72 -8.63 -17.13
C THR A 26 -27.83 -7.89 -18.13
N GLY A 27 -27.78 -8.43 -19.36
CA GLY A 27 -27.00 -7.86 -20.45
C GLY A 27 -27.25 -6.36 -20.55
N GLY A 28 -26.16 -5.59 -20.59
CA GLY A 28 -26.19 -4.15 -20.75
C GLY A 28 -27.04 -3.76 -21.95
N GLY A 29 -27.89 -2.75 -21.78
CA GLY A 29 -28.57 -2.11 -22.90
C GLY A 29 -27.55 -1.59 -23.94
N PRO A 30 -28.00 -1.24 -25.15
CA PRO A 30 -27.15 -0.84 -26.28
C PRO A 30 -26.21 0.37 -26.04
N ASP A 31 -26.28 1.03 -24.88
CA ASP A 31 -25.52 2.24 -24.51
C ASP A 31 -24.50 2.03 -23.37
N ALA A 32 -24.22 0.79 -22.95
CA ALA A 32 -23.27 0.52 -21.87
C ALA A 32 -21.80 0.74 -22.33
N VAL A 33 -21.02 1.49 -21.54
CA VAL A 33 -19.58 1.68 -21.80
C VAL A 33 -18.81 0.49 -21.23
N THR A 34 -18.02 -0.19 -22.06
CA THR A 34 -17.12 -1.25 -21.59
C THR A 34 -15.75 -0.68 -21.23
N LEU A 35 -15.25 -0.99 -20.04
CA LEU A 35 -13.91 -0.66 -19.56
C LEU A 35 -13.09 -1.92 -19.30
N ARG A 36 -11.86 -1.97 -19.81
CA ARG A 36 -10.92 -3.07 -19.57
C ARG A 36 -9.96 -2.71 -18.44
N LEU A 37 -10.07 -3.42 -17.31
CA LEU A 37 -9.32 -3.15 -16.09
C LEU A 37 -8.13 -4.12 -15.97
N ALA A 38 -6.92 -3.59 -16.10
CA ALA A 38 -5.69 -4.36 -15.90
C ALA A 38 -5.40 -4.60 -14.41
N THR A 39 -5.18 -5.86 -14.04
CA THR A 39 -4.84 -6.28 -12.67
C THR A 39 -3.94 -7.50 -12.67
N ARG A 40 -3.30 -7.80 -11.54
CA ARG A 40 -2.54 -9.06 -11.35
C ARG A 40 -3.49 -10.22 -11.03
N GLY A 41 -2.99 -11.44 -11.23
CA GLY A 41 -3.74 -12.67 -10.93
C GLY A 41 -3.78 -13.08 -9.45
N SER A 42 -3.10 -12.38 -8.54
CA SER A 42 -3.13 -12.74 -7.11
C SER A 42 -4.50 -12.48 -6.48
N ALA A 43 -4.89 -13.27 -5.48
CA ALA A 43 -6.18 -13.10 -4.79
C ALA A 43 -6.42 -11.67 -4.28
N LEU A 44 -5.39 -11.01 -3.75
CA LEU A 44 -5.50 -9.62 -3.30
C LEU A 44 -5.72 -8.66 -4.46
N ALA A 45 -5.01 -8.82 -5.57
CA ALA A 45 -5.16 -7.97 -6.75
C ALA A 45 -6.53 -8.15 -7.43
N LEU A 46 -7.06 -9.38 -7.45
CA LEU A 46 -8.42 -9.64 -7.93
C LEU A 46 -9.47 -8.99 -7.03
N TRP A 47 -9.32 -9.10 -5.70
CA TRP A 47 -10.19 -8.38 -4.77
C TRP A 47 -10.15 -6.86 -5.02
N GLN A 48 -8.98 -6.28 -5.27
CA GLN A 48 -8.84 -4.86 -5.54
C GLN A 48 -9.54 -4.45 -6.84
N ALA A 49 -9.41 -5.26 -7.89
CA ALA A 49 -10.11 -5.05 -9.16
C ALA A 49 -11.63 -5.16 -8.99
N ASP A 50 -12.11 -6.13 -8.22
CA ASP A 50 -13.53 -6.33 -7.94
C ASP A 50 -14.09 -5.15 -7.12
N HIS A 51 -13.35 -4.69 -6.11
CA HIS A 51 -13.75 -3.53 -5.34
C HIS A 51 -13.84 -2.26 -6.20
N VAL A 52 -12.87 -2.00 -7.07
CA VAL A 52 -12.93 -0.87 -8.01
C VAL A 52 -14.06 -1.03 -9.03
N THR A 53 -14.35 -2.26 -9.47
CA THR A 53 -15.49 -2.55 -10.36
C THR A 53 -16.82 -2.21 -9.68
N THR A 54 -16.99 -2.56 -8.41
CA THR A 54 -18.17 -2.17 -7.62
C THR A 54 -18.32 -0.66 -7.55
N LEU A 55 -17.24 0.06 -7.23
CA LEU A 55 -17.27 1.54 -7.17
C LEU A 55 -17.59 2.18 -8.52
N LEU A 56 -17.07 1.63 -9.62
CA LEU A 56 -17.40 2.06 -10.98
C LEU A 56 -18.88 1.86 -11.30
N HIS A 57 -19.46 0.72 -10.95
CA HIS A 57 -20.88 0.46 -11.15
C HIS A 57 -21.76 1.43 -10.33
N GLU A 58 -21.41 1.66 -9.06
CA GLU A 58 -22.13 2.58 -8.19
C GLU A 58 -22.06 4.02 -8.71
N ALA A 59 -20.88 4.50 -9.10
CA ALA A 59 -20.67 5.82 -9.66
C ALA A 59 -21.41 5.99 -11.01
N ALA A 60 -21.35 4.98 -11.88
CA ALA A 60 -22.07 5.00 -13.15
C ALA A 60 -23.58 5.04 -12.95
N ALA A 61 -24.11 4.21 -12.06
CA ALA A 61 -25.54 4.18 -11.73
C ALA A 61 -26.02 5.53 -11.17
N ALA A 62 -25.23 6.16 -10.28
CA ALA A 62 -25.53 7.49 -9.75
C ALA A 62 -25.56 8.57 -10.85
N ALA A 63 -24.79 8.39 -11.93
CA ALA A 63 -24.79 9.26 -13.11
C ALA A 63 -25.83 8.88 -14.19
N GLY A 64 -26.69 7.88 -13.93
CA GLY A 64 -27.66 7.40 -14.92
C GLY A 64 -27.01 6.68 -16.11
N ARG A 65 -25.81 6.12 -15.92
CA ARG A 65 -25.03 5.39 -16.93
C ARG A 65 -24.96 3.91 -16.57
N SER A 66 -24.64 3.08 -17.57
CA SER A 66 -24.26 1.68 -17.37
C SER A 66 -22.81 1.49 -17.82
N VAL A 67 -22.04 0.78 -17.01
CA VAL A 67 -20.64 0.43 -17.30
C VAL A 67 -20.50 -1.08 -17.15
N LEU A 68 -19.77 -1.70 -18.08
CA LEU A 68 -19.33 -3.08 -17.99
C LEU A 68 -17.82 -3.08 -17.76
N VAL A 69 -17.34 -3.86 -16.79
CA VAL A 69 -15.90 -3.96 -16.51
C VAL A 69 -15.38 -5.36 -16.86
N GLU A 70 -14.42 -5.40 -17.77
CA GLU A 70 -13.71 -6.62 -18.18
C GLU A 70 -12.32 -6.65 -17.54
N LYS A 71 -12.02 -7.67 -16.74
CA LYS A 71 -10.70 -7.80 -16.10
C LYS A 71 -9.68 -8.36 -17.08
N VAL A 72 -8.59 -7.61 -17.30
CA VAL A 72 -7.41 -8.05 -18.06
C VAL A 72 -6.36 -8.50 -17.05
N ILE A 73 -6.26 -9.81 -16.83
CA ILE A 73 -5.26 -10.38 -15.92
C ILE A 73 -3.90 -10.33 -16.59
N VAL A 74 -2.95 -9.65 -15.94
CA VAL A 74 -1.57 -9.48 -16.39
C VAL A 74 -0.64 -10.27 -15.47
N GLU A 75 0.15 -11.15 -16.04
CA GLU A 75 1.25 -11.81 -15.32
C GLU A 75 2.47 -10.87 -15.26
N THR A 76 3.06 -10.70 -14.08
CA THR A 76 4.27 -9.89 -13.89
C THR A 76 5.50 -10.78 -13.74
N MET A 77 6.70 -10.28 -14.07
CA MET A 77 7.93 -11.04 -13.87
C MET A 77 8.13 -11.47 -12.41
N ALA A 78 7.72 -10.62 -11.44
CA ALA A 78 7.81 -10.94 -10.02
C ALA A 78 6.85 -12.07 -9.59
N ASP A 79 5.77 -12.30 -10.34
CA ASP A 79 4.89 -13.46 -10.14
C ASP A 79 5.53 -14.76 -10.70
N GLN A 80 6.37 -14.64 -11.74
CA GLN A 80 7.04 -15.78 -12.38
C GLN A 80 8.34 -16.20 -11.69
N ARG A 81 9.06 -15.27 -11.04
CA ARG A 81 10.40 -15.51 -10.45
C ARG A 81 10.42 -15.31 -8.93
N LEU A 82 9.81 -16.27 -8.21
CA LEU A 82 9.79 -16.29 -6.74
C LEU A 82 11.16 -16.59 -6.10
N ASP A 83 12.12 -17.06 -6.90
CA ASP A 83 13.48 -17.45 -6.53
C ASP A 83 14.46 -16.26 -6.39
N ILE A 84 14.14 -15.10 -6.97
CA ILE A 84 15.03 -13.94 -6.97
C ILE A 84 14.57 -12.90 -5.95
N PRO A 85 15.48 -12.27 -5.18
CA PRO A 85 15.16 -11.09 -4.37
C PRO A 85 14.57 -9.88 -5.18
N ILE A 86 13.51 -9.18 -4.74
CA ILE A 86 12.84 -8.03 -5.38
C ILE A 86 13.84 -6.89 -5.62
N ASP A 87 14.65 -6.60 -4.61
CA ASP A 87 15.82 -5.71 -4.66
C ASP A 87 16.82 -6.14 -5.75
N ALA A 88 16.99 -7.45 -5.97
CA ALA A 88 17.83 -8.00 -7.04
C ALA A 88 17.13 -8.09 -8.42
N MET A 89 15.81 -7.91 -8.50
CA MET A 89 15.04 -7.86 -9.77
C MET A 89 14.97 -6.46 -10.39
N GLY A 90 15.79 -5.53 -9.89
CA GLY A 90 15.95 -4.18 -10.44
C GLY A 90 15.06 -3.12 -9.79
N GLY A 91 14.32 -3.46 -8.71
CA GLY A 91 13.59 -2.58 -7.79
C GLY A 91 12.45 -1.73 -8.36
N LYS A 92 12.52 -1.35 -9.63
CA LYS A 92 11.61 -0.41 -10.29
C LYS A 92 10.34 -1.09 -10.77
N GLY A 93 9.31 -1.03 -9.94
CA GLY A 93 7.93 -1.32 -10.38
C GLY A 93 7.73 -2.74 -10.93
N VAL A 94 8.43 -3.74 -10.39
CA VAL A 94 8.40 -5.15 -10.87
C VAL A 94 6.99 -5.77 -10.85
N PHE A 95 6.06 -5.16 -10.10
CA PHE A 95 4.65 -5.56 -10.03
C PHE A 95 3.71 -4.66 -10.85
N VAL A 96 4.22 -3.58 -11.43
CA VAL A 96 3.42 -2.50 -12.00
C VAL A 96 3.71 -2.33 -13.49
N LYS A 97 4.95 -2.56 -13.92
CA LYS A 97 5.42 -2.29 -15.29
C LYS A 97 4.59 -2.98 -16.36
N GLU A 98 4.29 -4.27 -16.20
CA GLU A 98 3.50 -5.03 -17.18
C GLU A 98 2.03 -4.59 -17.20
N ILE A 99 1.49 -4.18 -16.06
CA ILE A 99 0.12 -3.66 -15.94
C ILE A 99 0.04 -2.28 -16.61
N GLN A 100 0.99 -1.39 -16.35
CA GLN A 100 1.11 -0.09 -17.01
C GLN A 100 1.28 -0.25 -18.52
N ALA A 101 2.10 -1.22 -18.97
CA ALA A 101 2.22 -1.54 -20.39
C ALA A 101 0.88 -1.99 -20.99
N ALA A 102 0.04 -2.73 -20.25
CA ALA A 102 -1.30 -3.10 -20.74
C ALA A 102 -2.18 -1.88 -21.01
N VAL A 103 -2.09 -0.86 -20.17
CA VAL A 103 -2.81 0.41 -20.37
C VAL A 103 -2.21 1.20 -21.54
N LEU A 104 -0.88 1.31 -21.60
CA LEU A 104 -0.19 2.08 -22.63
C LEU A 104 -0.36 1.48 -24.04
N ASP A 105 -0.32 0.15 -24.16
CA ASP A 105 -0.49 -0.56 -25.44
C ASP A 105 -1.97 -0.66 -25.87
N GLY A 106 -2.90 -0.08 -25.09
CA GLY A 106 -4.33 -0.13 -25.38
C GLY A 106 -4.99 -1.49 -25.19
N ARG A 107 -4.33 -2.45 -24.52
CA ARG A 107 -4.93 -3.74 -24.12
C ARG A 107 -5.92 -3.58 -22.96
N ALA A 108 -5.71 -2.55 -22.14
CA ALA A 108 -6.58 -2.12 -21.07
C ALA A 108 -6.82 -0.60 -21.12
N ASP A 109 -7.85 -0.14 -20.44
CA ASP A 109 -8.25 1.27 -20.37
C ASP A 109 -7.81 1.91 -19.05
N LEU A 110 -7.76 1.11 -17.98
CA LEU A 110 -7.32 1.49 -16.65
C LEU A 110 -6.55 0.36 -15.97
N ALA A 111 -5.79 0.70 -14.95
CA ALA A 111 -5.09 -0.24 -14.07
C ALA A 111 -5.39 0.05 -12.60
N VAL A 112 -5.45 -1.01 -11.78
CA VAL A 112 -5.62 -0.90 -10.33
C VAL A 112 -4.38 -1.41 -9.62
N HIS A 113 -3.87 -0.61 -8.68
CA HIS A 113 -2.68 -0.91 -7.92
C HIS A 113 -2.91 -0.77 -6.42
N SER A 114 -2.18 -1.55 -5.61
CA SER A 114 -1.90 -1.12 -4.24
C SER A 114 -1.01 0.13 -4.33
N GLY A 115 -1.39 1.23 -3.66
CA GLY A 115 -0.65 2.49 -3.76
C GLY A 115 0.83 2.36 -3.38
N LYS A 116 1.13 1.52 -2.38
CA LYS A 116 2.51 1.24 -1.93
C LYS A 116 3.40 0.49 -2.92
N ASP A 117 2.81 -0.14 -3.94
CA ASP A 117 3.54 -0.89 -4.96
C ASP A 117 3.90 0.00 -6.16
N LEU A 118 3.30 1.20 -6.26
CA LEU A 118 3.60 2.15 -7.32
C LEU A 118 4.99 2.78 -7.15
N PRO A 119 5.72 2.98 -8.26
CA PRO A 119 6.92 3.81 -8.23
C PRO A 119 6.58 5.24 -7.81
N ALA A 120 7.61 5.96 -7.38
CA ALA A 120 7.45 7.34 -6.94
C ALA A 120 7.02 8.26 -8.08
N LEU A 121 7.53 8.02 -9.29
CA LEU A 121 7.17 8.75 -10.50
C LEU A 121 6.17 7.93 -11.32
N THR A 122 5.04 8.55 -11.64
CA THR A 122 4.11 8.02 -12.64
C THR A 122 4.66 8.35 -14.04
N PRO A 123 4.66 7.40 -15.00
CA PRO A 123 5.02 7.67 -16.39
C PRO A 123 4.23 8.85 -16.97
N GLN A 124 4.85 9.68 -17.81
CA GLN A 124 4.23 10.91 -18.34
C GLN A 124 2.98 10.66 -19.19
N GLU A 125 2.86 9.46 -19.76
CA GLU A 125 1.74 9.01 -20.57
C GLU A 125 0.56 8.49 -19.72
N LEU A 126 0.78 8.30 -18.41
CA LEU A 126 -0.21 7.85 -17.44
C LEU A 126 -0.54 8.94 -16.43
N VAL A 127 -1.70 8.81 -15.80
CA VAL A 127 -2.12 9.67 -14.70
C VAL A 127 -2.76 8.83 -13.61
N ILE A 128 -2.52 9.19 -12.35
CA ILE A 128 -3.34 8.74 -11.23
C ILE A 128 -4.71 9.42 -11.34
N ALA A 129 -5.64 8.73 -11.96
CA ALA A 129 -6.97 9.21 -12.24
C ALA A 129 -7.84 9.24 -10.98
N ALA A 130 -7.70 8.22 -10.13
CA ALA A 130 -8.49 8.12 -8.91
C ALA A 130 -7.77 7.44 -7.74
N VAL A 131 -8.08 7.91 -6.53
CA VAL A 131 -7.71 7.28 -5.26
C VAL A 131 -9.00 7.12 -4.44
N PRO A 132 -9.56 5.90 -4.37
CA PRO A 132 -10.71 5.60 -3.51
C PRO A 132 -10.42 5.78 -2.01
N GLU A 133 -11.44 5.55 -1.19
CA GLU A 133 -11.27 5.56 0.26
C GLU A 133 -10.15 4.59 0.69
N ARG A 134 -9.29 5.06 1.61
CA ARG A 134 -8.08 4.36 1.99
C ARG A 134 -8.41 3.37 3.10
N GLY A 135 -8.00 2.11 2.92
CA GLY A 135 -8.13 1.09 3.97
C GLY A 135 -7.09 1.25 5.08
N ASP A 136 -7.04 0.31 6.01
CA ASP A 136 -6.12 0.38 7.15
C ASP A 136 -4.65 0.47 6.72
N VAL A 137 -3.98 1.52 7.18
CA VAL A 137 -2.59 1.83 6.86
C VAL A 137 -1.59 1.05 7.72
N ARG A 138 -2.03 0.47 8.83
CA ARG A 138 -1.17 -0.11 9.85
C ARG A 138 -0.53 -1.41 9.40
N ASP A 139 0.61 -1.70 9.99
CA ASP A 139 1.23 -3.02 9.92
C ASP A 139 0.75 -3.88 11.08
N VAL A 140 0.81 -5.20 10.90
CA VAL A 140 0.36 -6.17 11.88
C VAL A 140 1.48 -7.19 12.09
N LEU A 141 1.78 -7.47 13.35
CA LEU A 141 2.69 -8.52 13.76
C LEU A 141 1.85 -9.77 14.05
N VAL A 142 2.07 -10.85 13.31
CA VAL A 142 1.32 -12.09 13.43
C VAL A 142 2.23 -13.16 14.03
N GLY A 143 1.78 -13.82 15.08
CA GLY A 143 2.51 -14.84 15.83
C GLY A 143 2.89 -14.40 17.24
N SER A 144 3.10 -13.09 17.46
CA SER A 144 3.47 -12.52 18.75
C SER A 144 3.12 -11.03 18.85
N THR A 145 3.37 -10.44 20.01
CA THR A 145 3.47 -8.98 20.19
C THR A 145 4.95 -8.58 20.24
N VAL A 146 5.28 -7.33 19.99
CA VAL A 146 6.65 -6.79 20.07
C VAL A 146 7.28 -7.06 21.44
N ASP A 147 6.50 -6.86 22.50
CA ASP A 147 6.93 -7.15 23.88
C ASP A 147 6.92 -8.65 24.21
N GLY A 148 6.13 -9.44 23.48
CA GLY A 148 6.01 -10.89 23.63
C GLY A 148 7.08 -11.69 22.88
N LEU A 149 7.82 -11.06 21.96
CA LEU A 149 8.93 -11.70 21.24
C LEU A 149 10.05 -12.08 22.22
N PRO A 150 10.57 -13.33 22.17
CA PRO A 150 11.68 -13.75 23.01
C PRO A 150 12.93 -12.91 22.71
N GLN A 151 13.89 -12.95 23.63
CA GLN A 151 15.21 -12.38 23.37
C GLN A 151 15.84 -13.11 22.18
N GLY A 152 16.30 -12.37 21.17
CA GLY A 152 16.80 -12.97 19.93
C GLY A 152 15.70 -13.50 18.99
N GLY A 153 14.44 -13.10 19.20
CA GLY A 153 13.30 -13.59 18.44
C GLY A 153 13.44 -13.39 16.93
N HIS A 154 12.92 -14.36 16.18
CA HIS A 154 13.05 -14.46 14.74
C HIS A 154 11.82 -13.92 14.03
N VAL A 155 11.96 -12.75 13.38
CA VAL A 155 10.88 -12.07 12.66
C VAL A 155 11.08 -12.17 11.15
N ALA A 156 10.05 -12.60 10.41
CA ALA A 156 10.11 -12.64 8.96
C ALA A 156 9.40 -11.46 8.29
N THR A 157 10.12 -10.76 7.42
CA THR A 157 9.58 -9.67 6.59
C THR A 157 10.44 -9.48 5.35
N GLY A 158 9.80 -9.31 4.19
CA GLY A 158 10.49 -8.90 2.96
C GLY A 158 10.72 -7.38 2.83
N SER A 159 10.23 -6.59 3.79
CA SER A 159 10.31 -5.12 3.74
C SER A 159 11.48 -4.60 4.57
N ILE A 160 12.38 -3.86 3.93
CA ILE A 160 13.53 -3.21 4.58
C ILE A 160 13.04 -2.14 5.57
N ARG A 161 11.99 -1.35 5.23
CA ARG A 161 11.34 -0.41 6.16
C ARG A 161 10.90 -1.08 7.47
N ARG A 162 10.18 -2.20 7.38
CA ARG A 162 9.68 -2.92 8.58
C ARG A 162 10.82 -3.47 9.42
N LYS A 163 11.82 -4.08 8.76
CA LYS A 163 13.04 -4.56 9.41
C LYS A 163 13.74 -3.44 10.16
N ALA A 164 14.03 -2.33 9.49
CA ALA A 164 14.78 -1.21 10.08
C ALA A 164 14.06 -0.62 11.31
N GLN A 165 12.74 -0.43 11.25
CA GLN A 165 11.98 0.08 12.40
C GLN A 165 11.93 -0.93 13.57
N LEU A 166 11.74 -2.22 13.30
CA LEU A 166 11.76 -3.23 14.37
C LEU A 166 13.15 -3.42 14.96
N ALA A 167 14.20 -3.42 14.15
CA ALA A 167 15.58 -3.52 14.63
C ALA A 167 15.98 -2.28 15.47
N SER A 168 15.46 -1.10 15.14
CA SER A 168 15.64 0.09 15.98
C SER A 168 14.93 -0.05 17.33
N LEU A 169 13.74 -0.66 17.36
CA LEU A 169 12.95 -0.84 18.58
C LEU A 169 13.45 -2.00 19.47
N ARG A 170 13.88 -3.10 18.83
CA ARG A 170 14.39 -4.32 19.46
C ARG A 170 15.67 -4.77 18.72
N PRO A 171 16.84 -4.21 19.08
CA PRO A 171 18.12 -4.49 18.42
C PRO A 171 18.60 -5.95 18.52
N ASP A 172 17.98 -6.75 19.38
CA ASP A 172 18.30 -8.17 19.57
C ASP A 172 17.63 -9.09 18.54
N LEU A 173 16.60 -8.62 17.80
CA LEU A 173 15.84 -9.47 16.88
C LEU A 173 16.68 -9.96 15.69
N VAL A 174 16.38 -11.18 15.26
CA VAL A 174 16.93 -11.78 14.04
C VAL A 174 15.89 -11.72 12.94
N PHE A 175 16.31 -11.42 11.70
CA PHE A 175 15.38 -11.23 10.59
C PHE A 175 15.64 -12.18 9.43
N SER A 176 14.57 -12.70 8.84
CA SER A 176 14.59 -13.42 7.57
C SER A 176 13.67 -12.78 6.54
N GLY A 177 14.02 -12.92 5.26
CA GLY A 177 13.14 -12.52 4.16
C GLY A 177 11.89 -13.39 4.09
N LEU A 178 10.74 -12.79 3.78
CA LEU A 178 9.48 -13.49 3.57
C LEU A 178 8.83 -13.07 2.25
N ARG A 179 8.50 -14.05 1.41
CA ARG A 179 7.96 -13.87 0.04
C ARG A 179 6.80 -14.80 -0.24
N GLY A 180 6.07 -14.45 -1.30
CA GLY A 180 4.83 -15.08 -1.72
C GLY A 180 3.65 -14.13 -1.55
N ASN A 181 2.47 -14.58 -1.99
CA ASN A 181 1.20 -13.92 -1.72
C ASN A 181 0.84 -14.03 -0.21
N ILE A 182 -0.26 -13.41 0.20
CA ILE A 182 -0.65 -13.36 1.62
C ILE A 182 -0.86 -14.76 2.22
N ALA A 183 -1.53 -15.67 1.50
CA ALA A 183 -1.78 -17.03 1.97
C ALA A 183 -0.47 -17.81 2.18
N THR A 184 0.43 -17.80 1.20
CA THR A 184 1.74 -18.49 1.30
C THR A 184 2.60 -17.92 2.43
N ARG A 185 2.49 -16.61 2.72
CA ARG A 185 3.20 -16.00 3.85
C ARG A 185 2.65 -16.47 5.20
N LEU A 186 1.33 -16.59 5.31
CA LEU A 186 0.66 -17.10 6.51
C LEU A 186 0.99 -18.58 6.75
N GLU A 187 1.01 -19.40 5.71
CA GLU A 187 1.45 -20.81 5.82
C GLU A 187 2.89 -20.94 6.33
N LYS A 188 3.77 -20.02 5.91
CA LYS A 188 5.17 -19.96 6.37
C LYS A 188 5.34 -19.34 7.75
N ALA A 189 4.29 -18.74 8.33
CA ALA A 189 4.40 -17.99 9.57
C ALA A 189 4.87 -18.86 10.75
N ASP A 190 4.50 -20.14 10.75
CA ASP A 190 4.84 -21.10 11.81
C ASP A 190 6.35 -21.45 11.87
N GLY A 191 7.11 -21.05 10.85
CA GLY A 191 8.57 -21.17 10.83
C GLY A 191 9.31 -20.03 11.54
N PHE A 192 8.60 -19.08 12.14
CA PHE A 192 9.15 -17.87 12.75
C PHE A 192 8.42 -17.54 14.05
N ASP A 193 9.02 -16.73 14.93
CA ASP A 193 8.34 -16.22 16.13
C ASP A 193 7.25 -15.20 15.76
N ALA A 194 7.47 -14.43 14.69
CA ALA A 194 6.44 -13.60 14.10
C ALA A 194 6.71 -13.25 12.63
N ILE A 195 5.66 -12.86 11.92
CA ILE A 195 5.75 -12.24 10.59
C ILE A 195 5.07 -10.88 10.58
N VAL A 196 5.52 -9.98 9.70
CA VAL A 196 4.90 -8.65 9.57
C VAL A 196 4.12 -8.53 8.26
N MET A 197 2.85 -8.13 8.35
CA MET A 197 1.94 -7.94 7.21
C MET A 197 1.25 -6.58 7.26
N ALA A 198 0.57 -6.20 6.18
CA ALA A 198 -0.25 -4.99 6.18
C ALA A 198 -1.67 -5.35 6.63
N ALA A 199 -2.27 -4.58 7.53
CA ALA A 199 -3.63 -4.81 8.03
C ALA A 199 -4.65 -4.90 6.88
N ALA A 200 -4.59 -3.95 5.94
CA ALA A 200 -5.47 -3.92 4.77
C ALA A 200 -5.44 -5.22 3.94
N ALA A 201 -4.32 -5.95 3.87
CA ALA A 201 -4.26 -7.18 3.09
C ALA A 201 -5.06 -8.32 3.76
N ILE A 202 -5.07 -8.36 5.09
CA ILE A 202 -5.83 -9.33 5.89
C ILE A 202 -7.32 -9.01 5.83
N GLU A 203 -7.65 -7.74 6.04
CA GLU A 203 -9.02 -7.23 5.99
C GLU A 203 -9.68 -7.50 4.64
N ARG A 204 -9.04 -7.10 3.54
CA ARG A 204 -9.56 -7.24 2.18
C ARG A 204 -9.82 -8.69 1.81
N LEU A 205 -8.93 -9.59 2.21
CA LEU A 205 -9.08 -11.02 1.93
C LEU A 205 -10.02 -11.74 2.92
N GLY A 206 -10.59 -11.04 3.90
CA GLY A 206 -11.44 -11.65 4.92
C GLY A 206 -10.74 -12.73 5.73
N ILE A 207 -9.41 -12.64 5.87
CA ILE A 207 -8.61 -13.67 6.54
C ILE A 207 -8.85 -13.58 8.05
N SER A 208 -9.33 -14.68 8.62
CA SER A 208 -9.41 -14.84 10.07
C SER A 208 -8.04 -15.21 10.64
N LEU A 209 -7.60 -14.47 11.66
CA LEU A 209 -6.38 -14.75 12.43
C LEU A 209 -6.69 -15.10 13.89
N ASN A 210 -7.92 -15.55 14.19
CA ASN A 210 -8.39 -15.79 15.56
C ASN A 210 -7.61 -16.88 16.32
N ASP A 211 -6.91 -17.74 15.60
CA ASP A 211 -6.04 -18.81 16.11
C ASP A 211 -4.59 -18.35 16.37
N ARG A 212 -4.28 -17.07 16.09
CA ARG A 212 -2.95 -16.49 16.19
C ARG A 212 -2.96 -15.26 17.08
N VAL A 213 -1.85 -15.02 17.78
CA VAL A 213 -1.61 -13.72 18.42
C VAL A 213 -1.36 -12.71 17.31
N VAL A 214 -2.11 -11.60 17.31
CA VAL A 214 -1.92 -10.51 16.36
C VAL A 214 -1.83 -9.19 17.10
N GLU A 215 -0.74 -8.48 16.89
CA GLU A 215 -0.61 -7.09 17.33
C GLU A 215 -0.76 -6.16 16.14
N VAL A 216 -1.68 -5.21 16.25
CA VAL A 216 -1.79 -4.09 15.31
C VAL A 216 -0.81 -3.01 15.74
N LEU A 217 0.16 -2.69 14.88
CA LEU A 217 1.22 -1.73 15.16
C LEU A 217 0.73 -0.33 14.78
N GLU A 218 0.54 0.53 15.78
CA GLU A 218 0.17 1.92 15.57
C GLU A 218 1.25 2.67 14.75
N PRO A 219 0.89 3.70 13.95
CA PRO A 219 1.85 4.45 13.14
C PRO A 219 3.00 5.09 13.93
N SER A 220 2.80 5.32 15.23
CA SER A 220 3.86 5.77 16.16
C SER A 220 4.90 4.69 16.45
N VAL A 221 4.53 3.41 16.42
CA VAL A 221 5.41 2.26 16.60
C VAL A 221 6.05 1.86 15.27
N MET A 222 5.23 1.74 14.23
CA MET A 222 5.64 1.34 12.88
C MET A 222 5.03 2.30 11.87
N LEU A 223 5.81 3.28 11.43
CA LEU A 223 5.34 4.22 10.42
C LEU A 223 5.06 3.46 9.11
N PRO A 224 3.86 3.60 8.51
CA PRO A 224 3.48 2.90 7.29
C PRO A 224 4.41 3.16 6.10
N GLN A 225 4.33 2.27 5.11
CA GLN A 225 4.87 2.58 3.79
C GLN A 225 4.02 3.67 3.12
N VAL A 226 4.66 4.49 2.28
CA VAL A 226 4.00 5.46 1.40
C VAL A 226 2.81 4.79 0.69
N ALA A 227 1.64 5.42 0.77
CA ALA A 227 0.39 4.95 0.17
C ALA A 227 -0.06 3.54 0.61
N GLN A 228 0.43 3.00 1.74
CA GLN A 228 -0.08 1.74 2.30
C GLN A 228 -1.57 1.87 2.64
N GLY A 229 -2.36 0.83 2.32
CA GLY A 229 -3.82 0.84 2.49
C GLY A 229 -4.57 1.53 1.35
N ALA A 230 -3.93 2.38 0.53
CA ALA A 230 -4.58 3.02 -0.60
C ALA A 230 -4.67 2.08 -1.81
N LEU A 231 -5.73 2.26 -2.60
CA LEU A 231 -5.78 1.82 -3.99
C LEU A 231 -5.52 3.03 -4.87
N VAL A 232 -4.78 2.82 -5.95
CA VAL A 232 -4.49 3.85 -6.94
C VAL A 232 -4.89 3.33 -8.30
N ILE A 233 -5.67 4.15 -9.02
CA ILE A 233 -6.20 3.82 -10.33
C ILE A 233 -5.50 4.70 -11.35
N GLU A 234 -4.79 4.07 -12.28
CA GLU A 234 -4.08 4.74 -13.38
C GLU A 234 -4.83 4.54 -14.70
N CYS A 235 -4.79 5.56 -15.57
CA CYS A 235 -5.19 5.44 -16.98
C CYS A 235 -4.31 6.37 -17.85
N ARG A 236 -4.52 6.34 -19.17
CA ARG A 236 -3.77 7.22 -20.08
C ARG A 236 -4.18 8.69 -19.90
N VAL A 237 -3.22 9.59 -20.03
CA VAL A 237 -3.46 11.04 -19.93
C VAL A 237 -4.45 11.56 -20.97
N ASP A 238 -4.45 10.99 -22.17
CA ASP A 238 -5.26 11.39 -23.32
C ASP A 238 -6.66 10.75 -23.36
N ASP A 239 -6.91 9.72 -22.52
CA ASP A 239 -8.20 9.06 -22.42
C ASP A 239 -9.16 9.83 -21.51
N THR A 240 -9.68 10.94 -22.04
CA THR A 240 -10.56 11.85 -21.32
C THR A 240 -11.85 11.15 -20.87
N ALA A 241 -12.41 10.25 -21.68
CA ALA A 241 -13.65 9.53 -21.36
C ALA A 241 -13.47 8.59 -20.15
N THR A 242 -12.40 7.80 -20.11
CA THR A 242 -12.09 6.95 -18.96
C THR A 242 -11.79 7.80 -17.73
N ARG A 243 -11.04 8.89 -17.88
CA ARG A 243 -10.72 9.80 -16.77
C ARG A 243 -11.98 10.39 -16.13
N GLU A 244 -12.93 10.87 -16.92
CA GLU A 244 -14.20 11.43 -16.42
C GLU A 244 -14.99 10.43 -15.58
N LEU A 245 -15.05 9.15 -15.99
CA LEU A 245 -15.69 8.09 -15.21
C LEU A 245 -14.96 7.84 -13.89
N LEU A 246 -13.63 7.83 -13.92
CA LEU A 246 -12.79 7.57 -12.76
C LEU A 246 -12.81 8.70 -11.74
N LEU A 247 -13.03 9.96 -12.14
CA LEU A 247 -13.04 11.10 -11.21
C LEU A 247 -14.02 10.91 -10.05
N ALA A 248 -15.17 10.26 -10.29
CA ALA A 248 -16.19 9.98 -9.28
C ALA A 248 -15.72 9.01 -8.19
N LEU A 249 -14.64 8.25 -8.42
CA LEU A 249 -14.07 7.33 -7.44
C LEU A 249 -13.07 8.01 -6.49
N ASN A 250 -12.75 9.29 -6.69
CA ASN A 250 -11.83 9.98 -5.79
C ASN A 250 -12.45 10.22 -4.42
N HIS A 251 -11.81 9.68 -3.39
CA HIS A 251 -12.00 10.12 -2.03
C HIS A 251 -10.99 11.24 -1.72
N THR A 252 -11.45 12.49 -1.74
CA THR A 252 -10.60 13.70 -1.62
C THR A 252 -9.63 13.67 -0.43
N PRO A 253 -10.04 13.27 0.80
CA PRO A 253 -9.09 13.14 1.92
C PRO A 253 -7.98 12.12 1.64
N SER A 254 -8.32 10.94 1.14
CA SER A 254 -7.32 9.91 0.78
C SER A 254 -6.35 10.42 -0.28
N ARG A 255 -6.88 11.11 -1.29
CA ARG A 255 -6.10 11.65 -2.40
C ARG A 255 -5.03 12.63 -1.91
N HIS A 256 -5.42 13.61 -1.10
CA HIS A 256 -4.46 14.57 -0.55
C HIS A 256 -3.38 13.92 0.31
N CYS A 257 -3.75 12.95 1.16
CA CYS A 257 -2.77 12.23 1.96
C CYS A 257 -1.79 11.43 1.08
N VAL A 258 -2.30 10.68 0.10
CA VAL A 258 -1.48 9.87 -0.81
C VAL A 258 -0.55 10.75 -1.65
N ASP A 259 -1.04 11.87 -2.17
CA ASP A 259 -0.22 12.80 -2.97
C ASP A 259 0.93 13.40 -2.14
N ALA A 260 0.65 13.80 -0.89
CA ALA A 260 1.69 14.30 0.02
C ALA A 260 2.76 13.25 0.34
N GLU A 261 2.36 12.01 0.63
CA GLU A 261 3.27 10.88 0.88
C GLU A 261 4.09 10.52 -0.37
N ARG A 262 3.47 10.53 -1.54
CA ARG A 262 4.15 10.25 -2.81
C ARG A 262 5.13 11.36 -3.20
N ALA A 263 4.79 12.62 -2.94
CA ALA A 263 5.68 13.75 -3.16
C ALA A 263 6.96 13.64 -2.32
N PHE A 264 6.84 13.16 -1.07
CA PHE A 264 7.99 12.81 -0.24
C PHE A 264 8.84 11.71 -0.89
N LEU A 265 8.24 10.60 -1.31
CA LEU A 265 8.97 9.49 -1.94
C LEU A 265 9.66 9.89 -3.25
N ALA A 266 8.99 10.72 -4.06
CA ALA A 266 9.51 11.21 -5.33
C ALA A 266 10.73 12.12 -5.15
N GLU A 267 10.70 13.01 -4.16
CA GLU A 267 11.85 13.87 -3.84
C GLU A 267 13.04 13.06 -3.33
N LEU A 268 12.79 11.97 -2.61
CA LEU A 268 13.84 11.02 -2.22
C LEU A 268 14.44 10.29 -3.44
N GLY A 269 13.91 10.42 -4.65
CA GLY A 269 14.34 9.63 -5.82
C GLY A 269 14.27 8.12 -5.53
N GLY A 270 13.35 7.72 -4.65
CA GLY A 270 13.30 6.39 -4.05
C GLY A 270 12.28 5.48 -4.68
N ASP A 271 12.56 4.18 -4.64
CA ASP A 271 11.60 3.11 -4.96
C ASP A 271 11.16 2.40 -3.66
N CYS A 272 10.32 1.36 -3.81
CA CYS A 272 9.77 0.58 -2.69
C CYS A 272 10.82 -0.18 -1.83
N ASP A 273 12.08 -0.22 -2.28
CA ASP A 273 13.19 -0.89 -1.61
C ASP A 273 13.97 0.01 -0.64
N LEU A 274 13.65 1.31 -0.56
CA LEU A 274 14.29 2.17 0.45
C LEU A 274 13.70 1.91 1.86
N PRO A 275 14.52 1.98 2.92
CA PRO A 275 14.09 1.94 4.33
C PRO A 275 13.39 3.25 4.77
N VAL A 276 12.36 3.66 4.03
CA VAL A 276 11.65 4.94 4.21
C VAL A 276 10.17 4.69 4.45
N GLY A 277 9.50 5.66 5.05
CA GLY A 277 8.05 5.63 5.23
C GLY A 277 7.50 7.04 5.33
N ALA A 278 6.25 7.22 4.92
CA ALA A 278 5.51 8.45 5.11
C ALA A 278 4.04 8.12 5.34
N TYR A 279 3.41 8.86 6.25
CA TYR A 279 1.99 8.75 6.53
C TYR A 279 1.41 10.13 6.77
N ALA A 280 0.42 10.47 5.95
CA ALA A 280 -0.32 11.71 6.02
C ALA A 280 -1.77 11.44 6.44
N VAL A 281 -2.30 12.32 7.27
CA VAL A 281 -3.68 12.26 7.76
C VAL A 281 -4.26 13.67 7.84
N ILE A 282 -5.54 13.80 7.45
CA ILE A 282 -6.31 15.02 7.67
C ILE A 282 -6.59 15.13 9.17
N ASP A 283 -6.16 16.24 9.78
CA ASP A 283 -6.25 16.52 11.21
C ASP A 283 -6.86 17.92 11.38
N GLY A 284 -8.18 17.97 11.61
CA GLY A 284 -8.96 19.21 11.54
C GLY A 284 -8.98 19.80 10.13
N ASP A 285 -8.64 21.08 10.01
CA ASP A 285 -8.58 21.80 8.72
C ASP A 285 -7.22 21.66 8.00
N GLY A 286 -6.30 20.87 8.58
CA GLY A 286 -4.94 20.72 8.08
C GLY A 286 -4.57 19.29 7.75
N LEU A 287 -3.35 19.12 7.26
CA LEU A 287 -2.71 17.84 7.00
C LEU A 287 -1.52 17.68 7.94
N ARG A 288 -1.48 16.56 8.68
CA ARG A 288 -0.27 16.12 9.39
C ARG A 288 0.45 15.09 8.54
N ILE A 289 1.77 15.24 8.39
CA ILE A 289 2.63 14.28 7.70
C ILE A 289 3.73 13.85 8.66
N ASP A 290 3.84 12.54 8.87
CA ASP A 290 4.93 11.89 9.60
C ASP A 290 5.79 11.15 8.57
N ALA A 291 7.11 11.34 8.59
CA ALA A 291 8.03 10.71 7.65
C ALA A 291 9.29 10.17 8.34
N LEU A 292 9.92 9.17 7.73
CA LEU A 292 11.20 8.65 8.19
C LEU A 292 12.13 8.21 7.06
N VAL A 293 13.43 8.25 7.35
CA VAL A 293 14.51 7.61 6.62
C VAL A 293 15.36 6.83 7.62
N ALA A 294 15.63 5.55 7.37
CA ALA A 294 16.41 4.71 8.27
C ALA A 294 17.63 4.09 7.60
N ALA A 295 18.62 3.69 8.39
CA ALA A 295 19.64 2.76 7.94
C ALA A 295 19.00 1.38 7.66
N PRO A 296 19.42 0.63 6.62
CA PRO A 296 18.84 -0.69 6.30
C PRO A 296 18.94 -1.74 7.44
N ASP A 297 19.90 -1.57 8.34
CA ASP A 297 20.08 -2.41 9.53
C ASP A 297 19.30 -1.92 10.76
N GLY A 298 18.65 -0.75 10.68
CA GLY A 298 17.89 -0.15 11.77
C GLY A 298 18.74 0.53 12.85
N THR A 299 20.06 0.65 12.68
CA THR A 299 20.94 1.31 13.66
C THR A 299 20.63 2.79 13.84
N THR A 300 20.12 3.44 12.80
CA THR A 300 19.69 4.84 12.82
C THR A 300 18.34 4.99 12.15
N VAL A 301 17.42 5.74 12.77
CA VAL A 301 16.12 6.10 12.20
C VAL A 301 15.91 7.60 12.39
N LEU A 302 15.92 8.34 11.28
CA LEU A 302 15.62 9.77 11.24
C LEU A 302 14.13 9.96 11.03
N ARG A 303 13.50 10.84 11.81
CA ARG A 303 12.06 11.12 11.75
C ARG A 303 11.82 12.62 11.64
N ASP A 304 10.77 13.00 10.93
CA ASP A 304 10.23 14.36 10.87
C ASP A 304 8.70 14.30 10.92
N SER A 305 8.08 15.30 11.53
CA SER A 305 6.62 15.43 11.66
C SER A 305 6.22 16.88 11.46
N ARG A 306 5.33 17.14 10.50
CA ARG A 306 4.90 18.49 10.14
C ARG A 306 3.38 18.59 10.01
N ARG A 307 2.89 19.80 10.21
CA ARG A 307 1.51 20.19 9.93
C ARG A 307 1.51 21.30 8.88
N CYS A 308 0.58 21.23 7.94
CA CYS A 308 0.44 22.20 6.85
C CYS A 308 -1.03 22.34 6.44
N ALA A 309 -1.33 23.32 5.59
CA ALA A 309 -2.62 23.34 4.90
C ALA A 309 -2.72 22.16 3.93
N VAL A 310 -3.93 21.64 3.71
CA VAL A 310 -4.14 20.48 2.80
C VAL A 310 -3.56 20.73 1.40
N ALA A 311 -3.72 21.95 0.87
CA ALA A 311 -3.19 22.34 -0.43
C ALA A 311 -1.64 22.39 -0.50
N GLU A 312 -0.96 22.44 0.64
CA GLU A 312 0.50 22.48 0.74
C GLU A 312 1.11 21.10 1.00
N GLY A 313 0.30 20.04 1.09
CA GLY A 313 0.72 18.70 1.49
C GLY A 313 1.88 18.16 0.65
N GLU A 314 1.80 18.27 -0.67
CA GLU A 314 2.88 17.86 -1.57
C GLU A 314 4.17 18.66 -1.37
N ALA A 315 4.05 19.99 -1.24
CA ALA A 315 5.21 20.86 -1.04
C ALA A 315 5.89 20.55 0.30
N THR A 316 5.10 20.26 1.33
CA THR A 316 5.57 19.83 2.65
C THR A 316 6.25 18.47 2.57
N GLY A 317 5.67 17.50 1.86
CA GLY A 317 6.26 16.18 1.63
C GLY A 317 7.65 16.28 0.97
N ARG A 318 7.80 17.09 -0.08
CA ARG A 318 9.11 17.37 -0.71
C ARG A 318 10.08 18.05 0.26
N ALA A 319 9.62 19.03 1.04
CA ALA A 319 10.46 19.72 2.01
C ALA A 319 10.96 18.79 3.14
N MET A 320 10.14 17.85 3.59
CA MET A 320 10.53 16.84 4.58
C MET A 320 11.58 15.87 4.02
N ALA A 321 11.45 15.45 2.77
CA ALA A 321 12.44 14.60 2.11
C ALA A 321 13.80 15.28 2.03
N ARG A 322 13.86 16.53 1.57
CA ARG A 322 15.10 17.33 1.53
C ARG A 322 15.72 17.48 2.92
N TYR A 323 14.92 17.86 3.91
CA TYR A 323 15.41 17.98 5.28
C TYR A 323 16.00 16.65 5.81
N LEU A 324 15.29 15.54 5.61
CA LEU A 324 15.77 14.23 6.06
C LEU A 324 17.04 13.78 5.34
N LEU A 325 17.19 14.11 4.05
CA LEU A 325 18.38 13.77 3.26
C LEU A 325 19.58 14.66 3.60
N ASP A 326 19.39 15.97 3.52
CA ASP A 326 20.46 16.96 3.45
C ASP A 326 20.84 17.48 4.84
N ASP A 327 19.85 17.79 5.68
CA ASP A 327 20.06 18.42 6.99
C ASP A 327 20.18 17.39 8.12
N ALA A 328 19.41 16.29 8.06
CA ALA A 328 19.39 15.26 9.11
C ALA A 328 20.39 14.11 8.85
N GLY A 329 21.11 14.12 7.72
CA GLY A 329 22.14 13.14 7.37
C GLY A 329 21.63 11.86 6.69
N GLY A 330 20.39 11.86 6.19
CA GLY A 330 19.80 10.70 5.52
C GLY A 330 20.52 10.28 4.23
N SER A 331 21.16 11.21 3.51
CA SER A 331 21.96 10.87 2.32
C SER A 331 23.09 9.89 2.66
N ALA A 332 23.80 10.13 3.76
CA ALA A 332 24.84 9.23 4.23
C ALA A 332 24.30 7.85 4.65
N LEU A 333 23.11 7.81 5.28
CA LEU A 333 22.45 6.55 5.67
C LEU A 333 22.04 5.69 4.47
N LEU A 334 21.67 6.34 3.37
CA LEU A 334 21.24 5.68 2.13
C LEU A 334 22.42 5.39 1.17
N GLY A 335 23.65 5.76 1.54
CA GLY A 335 24.83 5.57 0.71
C GLY A 335 24.86 6.45 -0.54
N ARG A 336 24.43 7.71 -0.40
CA ARG A 336 24.33 8.71 -1.47
C ARG A 336 25.30 9.87 -1.29
#